data_AF-B9USC8-F1
#
_entry.id   AF-B9USC8-F1
#
_cell.length_a   1.000
_cell.length_b   1.000
_cell.length_c   1.000
_cell.angle_alpha   90.00
_cell.angle_beta   90.00
_cell.angle_gamma   90.00
#
_symmetry.space_group_name_H-M   'P 1'
#
loop_
_entity.id
_entity.type
_entity.pdbx_description
1 polymer ?
#
loop_
_entity_poly.entity_id
_entity_poly.type
_entity_poly.pdbx_seq_one_letter_code
_entity_poly.pdbx_strand_id
1 'polypeptide(L)'
;MNENNCINFLSNFISYYYQYKNNLLNYLKDFILEKENIINKINKGKEKLAPQINIINLLEASRIEVPNSFLLFNLFNTSFKENNIEINFAKIFSKYIIEDKCKNKKIKNINDIKVYKEFSIPKGRIDILIQSKNFEIIIENKIDADDGEEQLKLYYDNRKTQIDENKIFIVYLTPDERIPSNKSIDDELREQLEIENRICYLSHNDIAKWIDNILTEYNF
;
A
#
# COMPACT_ATOMS: atom_id res chain seq x y z
N MET A 1 42.23 34.41 -46.37
CA MET A 1 40.84 34.10 -45.95
C MET A 1 40.32 35.33 -45.24
N ASN A 2 39.24 35.96 -45.71
CA ASN A 2 38.75 37.25 -45.21
C ASN A 2 38.11 37.08 -43.81
N GLU A 3 38.39 37.96 -42.85
CA GLU A 3 37.86 37.87 -41.46
C GLU A 3 36.33 37.77 -41.44
N ASN A 4 35.66 38.48 -42.35
CA ASN A 4 34.21 38.42 -42.52
C ASN A 4 33.70 37.01 -42.87
N ASN A 5 34.49 36.20 -43.60
CA ASN A 5 34.10 34.83 -43.93
C ASN A 5 34.22 33.91 -42.70
N CYS A 6 35.22 34.13 -41.83
CA CYS A 6 35.35 33.37 -40.58
C CYS A 6 34.21 33.68 -39.59
N ILE A 7 33.83 34.96 -39.46
CA ILE A 7 32.73 35.39 -38.58
C ILE A 7 31.40 34.80 -39.07
N ASN A 8 31.13 34.85 -40.38
CA ASN A 8 29.91 34.26 -40.96
C ASN A 8 29.85 32.75 -40.76
N PHE A 9 30.98 32.04 -40.91
CA PHE A 9 31.05 30.60 -40.68
C PHE A 9 30.73 30.25 -39.21
N LEU A 10 31.37 30.94 -38.25
CA LEU A 10 31.11 30.74 -36.82
C LEU A 10 29.67 31.03 -36.43
N SER A 11 29.08 32.12 -36.94
CA SER A 11 27.68 32.47 -36.68
C SER A 11 26.71 31.40 -37.20
N ASN A 12 26.93 30.92 -38.43
CA ASN A 12 26.12 29.85 -39.01
C ASN A 12 26.27 28.53 -38.24
N PHE A 13 27.49 28.18 -37.82
CA PHE A 13 27.74 26.99 -37.02
C PHE A 13 27.02 27.05 -35.67
N ILE A 14 27.08 28.20 -34.98
CA ILE A 14 26.38 28.41 -33.70
C ILE A 14 24.87 28.29 -33.90
N SER A 15 24.32 28.93 -34.93
CA SER A 15 22.87 28.86 -35.24
C SER A 15 22.43 27.42 -35.52
N TYR A 16 23.19 26.68 -36.33
CA TYR A 16 22.94 25.27 -36.62
C TYR A 16 22.99 24.41 -35.35
N TYR A 17 24.00 24.62 -34.50
CA TYR A 17 24.13 23.89 -33.24
C TYR A 17 22.96 24.16 -32.29
N TYR A 18 22.52 25.42 -32.17
CA TYR A 18 21.33 25.77 -31.39
C TYR A 18 20.07 25.10 -31.93
N GLN A 19 19.88 25.10 -33.24
CA GLN A 19 18.74 24.45 -33.88
C GLN A 19 18.76 22.92 -33.65
N TYR A 20 19.92 22.29 -33.81
CA TYR A 20 20.10 20.87 -33.53
C TYR A 20 19.76 20.51 -32.08
N LYS A 21 20.27 21.29 -31.12
CA LYS A 21 19.99 21.10 -29.68
C LYS A 21 18.49 21.24 -29.37
N ASN A 22 17.83 22.22 -29.96
CA ASN A 22 16.38 22.42 -29.77
C ASN A 22 15.57 21.25 -30.36
N ASN A 23 15.95 20.74 -31.52
CA ASN A 23 15.31 19.57 -32.12
C ASN A 23 15.46 18.34 -31.22
N LEU A 24 16.67 18.10 -30.69
CA LEU A 24 16.92 16.99 -29.77
C LEU A 24 16.05 17.11 -28.50
N LEU A 25 15.91 18.32 -27.95
CA LEU A 25 15.06 18.56 -26.79
C LEU A 25 13.58 18.29 -27.09
N ASN A 26 13.11 18.63 -28.29
CA ASN A 26 11.74 18.35 -28.71
C ASN A 26 11.52 16.84 -28.86
N TYR A 27 12.43 16.10 -29.49
CA TYR A 27 12.32 14.63 -29.56
C TYR A 27 12.31 13.96 -28.19
N LEU A 28 13.10 14.46 -27.24
CA LEU A 28 13.07 13.99 -25.85
C LEU A 28 11.71 14.23 -25.18
N LYS A 29 11.11 15.41 -25.39
CA LYS A 29 9.78 15.73 -24.87
C LYS A 29 8.71 14.81 -25.47
N ASP A 30 8.74 14.62 -26.79
CA ASP A 30 7.79 13.75 -27.49
C ASP A 30 7.91 12.30 -27.00
N PHE A 31 9.14 11.82 -26.77
CA PHE A 31 9.38 10.49 -26.22
C PHE A 31 8.83 10.33 -24.79
N ILE A 32 9.04 11.33 -23.92
CA ILE A 32 8.49 11.31 -22.56
C ILE A 32 6.97 11.27 -22.59
N LEU A 33 6.34 12.10 -23.45
CA LEU A 33 4.90 12.15 -23.60
C LEU A 33 4.34 10.80 -24.10
N GLU A 34 4.98 10.19 -25.08
CA GLU A 34 4.53 8.90 -25.61
C GLU A 34 4.70 7.77 -24.59
N LYS A 35 5.77 7.79 -23.79
CA LYS A 35 5.93 6.88 -22.65
C LYS A 35 4.78 7.01 -21.66
N GLU A 36 4.39 8.24 -21.30
CA GLU A 36 3.25 8.48 -20.40
C GLU A 36 1.94 7.96 -21.00
N ASN A 37 1.72 8.16 -22.31
CA ASN A 37 0.56 7.63 -23.02
C ASN A 37 0.51 6.09 -22.98
N ILE A 38 1.64 5.42 -23.20
CA ILE A 38 1.73 3.96 -23.15
C ILE A 38 1.45 3.46 -21.73
N ILE A 39 2.04 4.07 -20.70
CA ILE A 39 1.78 3.72 -19.30
C ILE A 39 0.29 3.87 -18.98
N ASN A 40 -0.34 4.96 -19.41
CA ASN A 40 -1.77 5.20 -19.21
C ASN A 40 -2.64 4.13 -19.92
N LYS A 41 -2.27 3.72 -21.14
CA LYS A 41 -2.96 2.63 -21.85
C LYS A 41 -2.82 1.29 -21.12
N ILE A 42 -1.61 0.98 -20.62
CA ILE A 42 -1.36 -0.24 -19.82
C ILE A 42 -2.20 -0.22 -18.55
N ASN A 43 -2.23 0.89 -17.81
CA ASN A 43 -3.01 1.02 -16.58
C ASN A 43 -4.51 0.86 -16.86
N LYS A 44 -5.05 1.52 -17.90
CA LYS A 44 -6.45 1.32 -18.33
C LYS A 44 -6.74 -0.13 -18.76
N GLY A 45 -5.77 -0.81 -19.37
CA GLY A 45 -5.90 -2.23 -19.72
C GLY A 45 -5.95 -3.12 -18.48
N LYS A 46 -5.10 -2.85 -17.48
CA LYS A 46 -5.11 -3.54 -16.18
C LYS A 46 -6.42 -3.33 -15.41
N GLU A 47 -6.96 -2.10 -15.42
CA GLU A 47 -8.25 -1.80 -14.78
C GLU A 47 -9.42 -2.63 -15.33
N LYS A 48 -9.34 -3.10 -16.58
CA LYS A 48 -10.37 -3.92 -17.26
C LYS A 48 -10.19 -5.43 -17.08
N LEU A 49 -9.05 -5.87 -16.55
CA LEU A 49 -8.78 -7.27 -16.32
C LEU A 49 -9.21 -7.60 -14.90
N ALA A 50 -10.06 -8.63 -14.74
CA ALA A 50 -10.33 -9.19 -13.44
C ALA A 50 -8.99 -9.60 -12.78
N PRO A 51 -8.77 -9.28 -11.50
CA PRO A 51 -7.57 -9.69 -10.77
C PRO A 51 -7.41 -11.21 -10.87
N GLN A 52 -6.28 -11.67 -11.42
CA GLN A 52 -5.98 -13.11 -11.45
C GLN A 52 -5.43 -13.52 -10.10
N ILE A 53 -6.30 -13.99 -9.22
CA ILE A 53 -5.91 -14.58 -7.94
C ILE A 53 -5.57 -16.06 -8.18
N ASN A 54 -4.33 -16.46 -7.87
CA ASN A 54 -3.93 -17.87 -7.95
C ASN A 54 -4.44 -18.64 -6.72
N ILE A 55 -5.52 -19.40 -6.90
CA ILE A 55 -6.20 -20.21 -5.87
C ILE A 55 -5.31 -21.33 -5.31
N ILE A 56 -4.34 -21.83 -6.07
CA ILE A 56 -3.46 -22.92 -5.62
C ILE A 56 -2.46 -22.37 -4.60
N ASN A 57 -1.87 -21.21 -4.87
CA ASN A 57 -1.01 -20.51 -3.90
C ASN A 57 -1.77 -20.17 -2.61
N LEU A 58 -3.06 -19.84 -2.72
CA LEU A 58 -4.00 -19.60 -1.61
C LEU A 58 -4.13 -20.81 -0.67
N LEU A 59 -4.30 -22.00 -1.25
CA LEU A 59 -4.53 -23.23 -0.49
C LEU A 59 -3.26 -23.73 0.19
N GLU A 60 -2.12 -23.67 -0.49
CA GLU A 60 -0.81 -24.06 0.07
C GLU A 60 -0.30 -23.06 1.12
N ALA A 61 -0.62 -21.76 0.97
CA ALA A 61 -0.21 -20.70 1.89
C ALA A 61 -0.95 -20.71 3.23
N SER A 62 -2.08 -21.40 3.35
CA SER A 62 -2.97 -21.35 4.50
C SER A 62 -2.33 -21.77 5.83
N ARG A 63 -1.21 -22.50 5.80
CA ARG A 63 -0.55 -23.07 6.99
C ARG A 63 0.81 -22.44 7.31
N ILE A 64 1.25 -21.44 6.56
CA ILE A 64 2.57 -20.82 6.73
C ILE A 64 2.42 -19.30 6.68
N GLU A 65 2.97 -18.63 7.69
CA GLU A 65 2.80 -17.19 7.93
C GLU A 65 3.19 -16.32 6.73
N VAL A 66 4.40 -16.50 6.20
CA VAL A 66 4.94 -15.67 5.10
C VAL A 66 4.10 -15.78 3.81
N PRO A 67 3.75 -16.99 3.32
CA PRO A 67 2.81 -17.13 2.20
C PRO A 67 1.42 -16.50 2.46
N ASN A 68 0.92 -16.57 3.69
CA ASN A 68 -0.40 -16.01 4.04
C ASN A 68 -0.37 -14.47 4.07
N SER A 69 0.70 -13.87 4.59
CA SER A 69 0.94 -12.42 4.48
C SER A 69 1.10 -11.96 3.03
N PHE A 70 1.72 -12.78 2.18
CA PHE A 70 1.79 -12.51 0.73
C PHE A 70 0.41 -12.53 0.06
N LEU A 71 -0.45 -13.47 0.45
CA LEU A 71 -1.82 -13.55 -0.03
C LEU A 71 -2.63 -12.31 0.39
N LEU A 72 -2.62 -11.97 1.68
CA LEU A 72 -3.30 -10.80 2.21
C LEU A 72 -2.81 -9.52 1.52
N PHE A 73 -1.52 -9.40 1.27
CA PHE A 73 -0.97 -8.30 0.48
C PHE A 73 -1.58 -8.23 -0.93
N ASN A 74 -1.64 -9.35 -1.66
CA ASN A 74 -2.21 -9.36 -3.01
C ASN A 74 -3.71 -9.00 -2.99
N LEU A 75 -4.44 -9.47 -1.98
CA LEU A 75 -5.84 -9.12 -1.76
C LEU A 75 -6.00 -7.62 -1.53
N PHE A 76 -5.28 -7.03 -0.58
CA PHE A 76 -5.39 -5.60 -0.29
C PHE A 76 -4.89 -4.72 -1.44
N ASN A 77 -3.87 -5.17 -2.17
CA ASN A 77 -3.33 -4.47 -3.34
C ASN A 77 -4.22 -4.63 -4.60
N THR A 78 -5.37 -5.31 -4.49
CA THR A 78 -6.33 -5.45 -5.58
C THR A 78 -7.22 -4.21 -5.68
N SER A 79 -7.19 -3.59 -6.86
CA SER A 79 -8.11 -2.52 -7.25
C SER A 79 -8.49 -2.65 -8.72
N PHE A 80 -9.76 -2.49 -9.03
CA PHE A 80 -10.30 -2.52 -10.39
C PHE A 80 -11.58 -1.69 -10.50
N LYS A 81 -12.06 -1.49 -11.72
CA LYS A 81 -13.30 -0.76 -11.98
C LYS A 81 -14.31 -1.67 -12.66
N GLU A 82 -15.49 -1.79 -12.07
CA GLU A 82 -16.63 -2.49 -12.65
C GLU A 82 -17.80 -1.50 -12.74
N ASN A 83 -18.43 -1.36 -13.91
CA ASN A 83 -19.56 -0.43 -14.11
C ASN A 83 -19.34 1.02 -13.62
N ASN A 84 -18.15 1.59 -13.84
CA ASN A 84 -17.70 2.90 -13.33
C ASN A 84 -17.59 3.03 -11.81
N ILE A 85 -17.69 1.92 -11.07
CA ILE A 85 -17.44 1.85 -9.63
C ILE A 85 -16.00 1.38 -9.43
N GLU A 86 -15.20 2.18 -8.74
CA GLU A 86 -13.86 1.75 -8.31
C GLU A 86 -13.99 0.89 -7.06
N ILE A 87 -13.49 -0.35 -7.15
CA ILE A 87 -13.46 -1.30 -6.04
C ILE A 87 -12.00 -1.47 -5.65
N ASN A 88 -11.65 -0.94 -4.48
CA ASN A 88 -10.30 -0.96 -3.93
C ASN A 88 -10.33 -1.66 -2.57
N PHE A 89 -9.74 -2.86 -2.50
CA PHE A 89 -9.85 -3.72 -1.33
C PHE A 89 -9.16 -3.14 -0.11
N ALA A 90 -7.99 -2.51 -0.25
CA ALA A 90 -7.34 -1.82 0.86
C ALA A 90 -8.18 -0.65 1.40
N LYS A 91 -8.89 0.08 0.53
CA LYS A 91 -9.80 1.16 0.93
C LYS A 91 -11.00 0.62 1.70
N ILE A 92 -11.64 -0.42 1.19
CA ILE A 92 -12.79 -1.05 1.84
C ILE A 92 -12.37 -1.67 3.18
N PHE A 93 -11.22 -2.36 3.23
CA PHE A 93 -10.67 -2.93 4.45
C PHE A 93 -10.32 -1.85 5.48
N SER A 94 -9.69 -0.76 5.06
CA SER A 94 -9.37 0.35 5.96
C SER A 94 -10.62 0.94 6.59
N LYS A 95 -11.72 1.05 5.82
CA LYS A 95 -13.01 1.48 6.33
C LYS A 95 -13.56 0.49 7.36
N TYR A 96 -13.57 -0.80 7.04
CA TYR A 96 -13.99 -1.85 7.97
C TYR A 96 -13.21 -1.83 9.29
N ILE A 97 -11.88 -1.70 9.23
CA ILE A 97 -11.05 -1.60 10.43
C ILE A 97 -11.37 -0.34 11.23
N ILE A 98 -11.32 0.83 10.59
CA ILE A 98 -11.41 2.12 11.29
C ILE A 98 -12.83 2.38 11.79
N GLU A 99 -13.84 2.19 10.95
CA GLU A 99 -15.23 2.56 11.25
C GLU A 99 -15.99 1.46 12.00
N ASP A 100 -15.76 0.18 11.67
CA ASP A 100 -16.57 -0.92 12.23
C ASP A 100 -15.88 -1.61 13.41
N LYS A 101 -14.61 -2.00 13.26
CA LYS A 101 -13.87 -2.72 14.30
C LYS A 101 -13.36 -1.79 15.40
N CYS A 102 -12.67 -0.73 15.00
CA CYS A 102 -12.12 0.29 15.89
C CYS A 102 -13.13 1.41 16.22
N LYS A 103 -14.30 1.46 15.55
CA LYS A 103 -15.37 2.45 15.84
C LYS A 103 -14.88 3.91 15.90
N ASN A 104 -13.80 4.22 15.18
CA ASN A 104 -13.10 5.49 15.23
C ASN A 104 -13.66 6.44 14.16
N LYS A 105 -14.58 7.31 14.57
CA LYS A 105 -15.25 8.26 13.66
C LYS A 105 -14.43 9.52 13.34
N LYS A 106 -13.20 9.63 13.84
CA LYS A 106 -12.37 10.84 13.65
C LYS A 106 -11.72 10.87 12.27
N ILE A 107 -11.43 9.72 11.68
CA ILE A 107 -10.85 9.61 10.33
C ILE A 107 -11.97 9.71 9.30
N LYS A 108 -12.06 10.85 8.61
CA LYS A 108 -13.17 11.14 7.67
C LYS A 108 -12.84 10.89 6.20
N ASN A 109 -11.56 10.72 5.85
CA ASN A 109 -11.13 10.66 4.46
C ASN A 109 -10.15 9.50 4.23
N ILE A 110 -10.70 8.37 3.79
CA ILE A 110 -9.99 7.12 3.49
C ILE A 110 -9.71 7.07 1.98
N ASN A 111 -8.60 7.70 1.57
CA ASN A 111 -8.16 7.84 0.18
C ASN A 111 -6.62 7.83 0.13
N ASP A 112 -6.02 7.85 -1.08
CA ASP A 112 -4.57 7.88 -1.30
C ASP A 112 -3.83 6.71 -0.60
N ILE A 113 -4.38 5.50 -0.71
CA ILE A 113 -3.87 4.32 0.00
C ILE A 113 -2.77 3.64 -0.79
N LYS A 114 -1.72 3.22 -0.07
CA LYS A 114 -0.67 2.33 -0.53
C LYS A 114 -0.56 1.14 0.40
N VAL A 115 -0.34 -0.04 -0.16
CA VAL A 115 -0.12 -1.27 0.59
C VAL A 115 1.33 -1.68 0.41
N TYR A 116 2.00 -1.99 1.51
CA TYR A 116 3.34 -2.55 1.54
C TYR A 116 3.27 -3.90 2.23
N LYS A 117 4.02 -4.87 1.71
CA LYS A 117 4.34 -6.11 2.43
C LYS A 117 5.78 -6.06 2.91
N GLU A 118 6.08 -6.79 3.98
CA GLU A 118 7.43 -6.94 4.49
C GLU A 118 8.14 -5.58 4.64
N PHE A 119 7.42 -4.59 5.19
CA PHE A 119 7.86 -3.22 5.27
C PHE A 119 8.99 -3.10 6.31
N SER A 120 10.21 -2.97 5.82
CA SER A 120 11.41 -2.89 6.64
C SER A 120 11.44 -1.59 7.44
N ILE A 121 11.67 -1.73 8.74
CA ILE A 121 12.00 -0.63 9.66
C ILE A 121 13.38 -0.92 10.29
N PRO A 122 14.04 0.04 10.95
CA PRO A 122 15.40 -0.17 11.47
C PRO A 122 15.57 -1.38 12.40
N LYS A 123 14.51 -1.76 13.14
CA LYS A 123 14.52 -2.86 14.12
C LYS A 123 13.41 -3.88 13.88
N GLY A 124 13.11 -4.19 12.62
CA GLY A 124 12.10 -5.21 12.33
C GLY A 124 11.46 -5.05 10.96
N ARG A 125 10.40 -5.82 10.73
CA ARG A 125 9.74 -5.86 9.43
C ARG A 125 8.25 -6.10 9.61
N ILE A 126 7.45 -5.08 9.30
CA ILE A 126 6.00 -5.16 9.42
C ILE A 126 5.49 -6.07 8.30
N ASP A 127 4.66 -7.06 8.63
CA ASP A 127 4.13 -8.00 7.64
C ASP A 127 3.37 -7.27 6.53
N ILE A 128 2.40 -6.43 6.90
CA ILE A 128 1.68 -5.57 5.97
C ILE A 128 1.46 -4.20 6.59
N LEU A 129 1.74 -3.16 5.82
CA LEU A 129 1.44 -1.77 6.16
C LEU A 129 0.50 -1.18 5.12
N ILE A 130 -0.70 -0.77 5.54
CA ILE A 130 -1.58 0.06 4.74
C ILE A 130 -1.34 1.51 5.15
N GLN A 131 -0.87 2.33 4.22
CA GLN A 131 -0.49 3.72 4.47
C GLN A 131 -1.35 4.67 3.66
N SER A 132 -1.82 5.74 4.30
CA SER A 132 -2.37 6.91 3.64
C SER A 132 -1.77 8.19 4.23
N LYS A 133 -2.18 9.36 3.75
CA LYS A 133 -1.82 10.64 4.38
C LYS A 133 -2.48 10.86 5.74
N ASN A 134 -3.61 10.20 6.00
CA ASN A 134 -4.48 10.50 7.14
C ASN A 134 -4.52 9.39 8.19
N PHE A 135 -3.96 8.23 7.90
CA PHE A 135 -3.90 7.09 8.80
C PHE A 135 -2.90 6.06 8.29
N GLU A 136 -2.48 5.19 9.20
CA GLU A 136 -1.74 3.98 8.91
C GLU A 136 -2.36 2.79 9.64
N ILE A 137 -2.37 1.63 9.00
CA ILE A 137 -2.78 0.36 9.59
C ILE A 137 -1.62 -0.61 9.51
N ILE A 138 -1.10 -0.98 10.67
CA ILE A 138 -0.10 -2.03 10.86
C ILE A 138 -0.87 -3.34 10.98
N ILE A 139 -0.56 -4.31 10.12
CA ILE A 139 -1.15 -5.64 10.20
C ILE A 139 -0.01 -6.62 10.47
N GLU A 140 -0.07 -7.27 11.63
CA GLU A 140 0.80 -8.39 12.00
C GLU A 140 0.00 -9.67 11.87
N ASN A 141 0.45 -10.59 11.03
CA ASN A 141 -0.26 -11.82 10.75
C ASN A 141 0.48 -12.97 11.42
N LYS A 142 -0.16 -13.63 12.38
CA LYS A 142 0.38 -14.79 13.09
C LYS A 142 -0.44 -16.02 12.74
N ILE A 143 0.23 -17.15 12.57
CA ILE A 143 -0.45 -18.46 12.47
C ILE A 143 -0.04 -19.31 13.68
N ASP A 144 1.18 -19.84 13.63
CA ASP A 144 1.74 -20.73 14.67
C ASP A 144 3.05 -20.19 15.28
N ALA A 145 3.45 -18.97 14.91
CA ALA A 145 4.68 -18.37 15.44
C ALA A 145 4.42 -17.67 16.78
N ASP A 146 5.38 -17.83 17.70
CA ASP A 146 5.46 -17.02 18.92
C ASP A 146 5.72 -15.55 18.59
N ASP A 147 5.33 -14.68 19.51
CA ASP A 147 5.59 -13.25 19.35
C ASP A 147 7.09 -12.92 19.40
N GLY A 148 7.50 -12.02 18.50
CA GLY A 148 8.81 -11.38 18.57
C GLY A 148 8.91 -10.47 19.79
N GLU A 149 10.11 -10.32 20.32
CA GLU A 149 10.39 -9.40 21.44
C GLU A 149 10.17 -7.94 21.03
N GLU A 150 9.34 -7.23 21.79
CA GLU A 150 8.87 -5.86 21.56
C GLU A 150 8.35 -5.60 20.13
N GLN A 151 7.92 -6.63 19.41
CA GLN A 151 7.67 -6.55 17.97
C GLN A 151 6.63 -5.47 17.60
N LEU A 152 5.42 -5.56 18.14
CA LEU A 152 4.36 -4.59 17.87
C LEU A 152 4.71 -3.20 18.42
N LYS A 153 5.38 -3.14 19.57
CA LYS A 153 5.86 -1.89 20.17
C LYS A 153 6.84 -1.17 19.26
N LEU A 154 7.83 -1.88 18.71
CA LEU A 154 8.81 -1.33 17.76
C LEU A 154 8.14 -0.82 16.49
N TYR A 155 7.09 -1.49 16.02
CA TYR A 155 6.31 -1.04 14.86
C TYR A 155 5.58 0.26 15.17
N TYR A 156 4.82 0.28 16.25
CA TYR A 156 4.10 1.46 16.71
C TYR A 156 5.05 2.66 16.93
N ASP A 157 6.14 2.44 17.66
CA ASP A 157 7.15 3.45 17.96
C ASP A 157 7.85 3.99 16.70
N ASN A 158 8.06 3.14 15.68
CA ASN A 158 8.55 3.63 14.40
C ASN A 158 7.52 4.49 13.69
N ARG A 159 6.26 4.03 13.59
CA ARG A 159 5.22 4.71 12.82
C ARG A 159 4.78 6.03 13.45
N LYS A 160 4.76 6.15 14.78
CA LYS A 160 4.43 7.41 15.48
C LYS A 160 5.41 8.55 15.21
N THR A 161 6.60 8.25 14.68
CA THR A 161 7.54 9.29 14.21
C THR A 161 7.19 9.86 12.83
N GLN A 162 6.29 9.20 12.10
CA GLN A 162 5.94 9.53 10.70
C GLN A 162 4.56 10.17 10.57
N ILE A 163 3.63 9.84 11.47
CA ILE A 163 2.27 10.39 11.51
C ILE A 163 1.82 10.55 12.97
N ASP A 164 0.84 11.43 13.20
CA ASP A 164 0.13 11.54 14.48
C ASP A 164 -0.34 10.17 14.96
N GLU A 165 0.04 9.84 16.20
CA GLU A 165 -0.18 8.53 16.80
C GLU A 165 -1.66 8.14 16.87
N ASN A 166 -2.56 9.13 16.99
CA ASN A 166 -4.00 8.93 17.00
C ASN A 166 -4.57 8.43 15.66
N LYS A 167 -3.72 8.36 14.63
CA LYS A 167 -4.05 7.92 13.27
C LYS A 167 -3.39 6.59 12.92
N ILE A 168 -2.77 5.93 13.90
CA ILE A 168 -2.15 4.61 13.74
C ILE A 168 -3.10 3.58 14.33
N PHE A 169 -3.40 2.56 13.52
CA PHE A 169 -4.21 1.43 13.91
C PHE A 169 -3.39 0.14 13.81
N ILE A 170 -3.62 -0.79 14.71
CA ILE A 170 -2.98 -2.10 14.73
C ILE A 170 -4.05 -3.19 14.53
N VAL A 171 -3.81 -4.08 13.58
CA VAL A 171 -4.55 -5.32 13.39
C VAL A 171 -3.62 -6.45 13.76
N TYR A 172 -3.94 -7.17 14.82
CA TYR A 172 -3.24 -8.41 15.17
C TYR A 172 -4.12 -9.56 14.70
N LEU A 173 -3.69 -10.21 13.63
CA LEU A 173 -4.45 -11.22 12.89
C LEU A 173 -3.92 -12.61 13.23
N THR A 174 -4.76 -13.45 13.82
CA THR A 174 -4.42 -14.82 14.26
C THR A 174 -5.45 -15.81 13.72
N PRO A 175 -5.26 -17.13 13.85
CA PRO A 175 -6.32 -18.08 13.48
C PRO A 175 -7.54 -17.99 14.42
N ASP A 176 -7.33 -17.59 15.68
CA ASP A 176 -8.25 -17.77 16.80
C ASP A 176 -8.57 -16.47 17.57
N GLU A 177 -8.27 -15.30 17.01
CA GLU A 177 -8.51 -13.98 17.64
C GLU A 177 -7.75 -13.76 18.96
N ARG A 178 -6.70 -14.54 19.23
CA ARG A 178 -5.89 -14.32 20.44
C ARG A 178 -5.25 -12.92 20.42
N ILE A 179 -5.12 -12.34 21.61
CA ILE A 179 -4.40 -11.08 21.83
C ILE A 179 -2.87 -11.30 21.73
N PRO A 180 -2.08 -10.27 21.37
CA PRO A 180 -0.63 -10.37 21.41
C PRO A 180 -0.16 -10.55 22.86
N SER A 181 0.91 -11.31 23.04
CA SER A 181 1.54 -11.46 24.35
C SER A 181 2.24 -10.18 24.79
N ASN A 182 2.44 -10.05 26.10
CA ASN A 182 3.21 -8.96 26.72
C ASN A 182 4.66 -8.87 26.23
N LYS A 183 5.18 -9.94 25.60
CA LYS A 183 6.48 -9.95 24.95
C LYS A 183 6.50 -9.06 23.70
N SER A 184 5.39 -8.97 22.96
CA SER A 184 5.29 -8.19 21.72
C SER A 184 5.01 -6.71 21.95
N ILE A 185 4.14 -6.44 22.91
CA ILE A 185 3.67 -5.11 23.28
C ILE A 185 3.40 -5.12 24.79
N ASP A 186 3.90 -4.14 25.52
CA ASP A 186 3.64 -4.06 26.95
C ASP A 186 2.16 -3.78 27.24
N ASP A 187 1.70 -4.20 28.43
CA ASP A 187 0.29 -4.12 28.80
C ASP A 187 -0.20 -2.66 28.87
N GLU A 188 0.63 -1.71 29.29
CA GLU A 188 0.26 -0.30 29.37
C GLU A 188 -0.07 0.27 27.98
N LEU A 189 0.82 0.05 27.00
CA LEU A 189 0.59 0.50 25.63
C LEU A 189 -0.58 -0.25 24.97
N ARG A 190 -0.71 -1.57 25.20
CA ARG A 190 -1.82 -2.36 24.65
C ARG A 190 -3.17 -1.86 25.18
N GLU A 191 -3.31 -1.70 26.49
CA GLU A 191 -4.54 -1.21 27.12
C GLU A 191 -4.87 0.21 26.68
N GLN A 192 -3.87 1.08 26.54
CA GLN A 192 -4.07 2.42 25.98
C GLN A 192 -4.67 2.34 24.57
N LEU A 193 -4.09 1.52 23.68
CA LEU A 193 -4.59 1.34 22.32
C LEU A 193 -6.00 0.74 22.29
N GLU A 194 -6.33 -0.18 23.21
CA GLU A 194 -7.67 -0.75 23.34
C GLU A 194 -8.70 0.33 23.75
N ILE A 195 -8.40 1.12 24.78
CA ILE A 195 -9.25 2.21 25.27
C ILE A 195 -9.51 3.25 24.17
N GLU A 196 -8.47 3.57 23.41
CA GLU A 196 -8.54 4.54 22.32
C GLU A 196 -9.12 3.96 21.02
N ASN A 197 -9.45 2.66 21.02
CA ASN A 197 -9.89 1.89 19.87
C ASN A 197 -8.95 2.05 18.66
N ARG A 198 -7.66 1.78 18.89
CA ARG A 198 -6.59 1.83 17.90
C ARG A 198 -5.90 0.48 17.70
N ILE A 199 -6.32 -0.56 18.42
CA ILE A 199 -5.93 -1.95 18.17
C ILE A 199 -7.18 -2.82 18.06
N CYS A 200 -7.16 -3.77 17.12
CA CYS A 200 -8.19 -4.79 17.01
C CYS A 200 -7.58 -6.16 16.75
N TYR A 201 -8.28 -7.18 17.25
CA TYR A 201 -7.91 -8.59 17.16
C TYR A 201 -8.86 -9.26 16.19
N LEU A 202 -8.34 -9.85 15.12
CA LEU A 202 -9.14 -10.51 14.09
C LEU A 202 -8.68 -11.95 13.90
N SER A 203 -9.62 -12.82 13.53
CA SER A 203 -9.29 -14.16 13.06
C SER A 203 -9.10 -14.16 11.55
N HIS A 204 -8.42 -15.19 11.02
CA HIS A 204 -8.50 -15.46 9.57
C HIS A 204 -9.93 -15.72 9.10
N ASN A 205 -10.81 -16.25 9.98
CA ASN A 205 -12.23 -16.41 9.68
C ASN A 205 -12.96 -15.06 9.59
N ASP A 206 -12.57 -14.07 10.38
CA ASP A 206 -13.08 -12.70 10.25
C ASP A 206 -12.69 -12.05 8.93
N ILE A 207 -11.50 -12.35 8.40
CA ILE A 207 -11.10 -11.94 7.05
C ILE A 207 -11.96 -12.64 5.99
N ALA A 208 -12.21 -13.95 6.13
CA ALA A 208 -13.06 -14.68 5.21
C ALA A 208 -14.49 -14.11 5.17
N LYS A 209 -15.11 -13.87 6.33
CA LYS A 209 -16.44 -13.22 6.42
C LYS A 209 -16.44 -11.82 5.80
N TRP A 210 -15.38 -11.04 6.00
CA TRP A 210 -15.24 -9.73 5.40
C TRP A 210 -15.21 -9.81 3.86
N ILE A 211 -14.48 -10.78 3.30
CA ILE A 211 -14.48 -11.04 1.86
C ILE A 211 -15.87 -11.43 1.37
N ASP A 212 -16.56 -12.36 2.03
CA ASP A 212 -17.90 -12.80 1.65
C ASP A 212 -18.91 -11.64 1.63
N ASN A 213 -18.81 -10.73 2.61
CA ASN A 213 -19.64 -9.53 2.67
C ASN A 213 -19.38 -8.59 1.48
N ILE A 214 -18.12 -8.39 1.09
CA ILE A 214 -17.77 -7.60 -0.10
C ILE A 214 -18.30 -8.26 -1.37
N LEU A 215 -18.12 -9.57 -1.51
CA LEU A 215 -18.60 -10.32 -2.67
C LEU A 215 -20.12 -10.15 -2.85
N THR A 216 -20.85 -10.18 -1.73
CA THR A 216 -22.29 -9.96 -1.68
C THR A 216 -22.67 -8.50 -1.95
N GLU A 217 -22.02 -7.52 -1.31
CA GLU A 217 -22.34 -6.10 -1.43
C GLU A 217 -22.17 -5.57 -2.86
N TYR A 218 -21.12 -6.03 -3.54
CA TYR A 218 -20.79 -5.58 -4.89
C TYR A 218 -21.35 -6.49 -6.00
N ASN A 219 -22.15 -7.51 -5.65
CA ASN A 219 -22.76 -8.48 -6.57
C ASN A 219 -21.76 -9.09 -7.57
N PHE A 220 -20.65 -9.60 -7.04
CA PHE A 220 -19.69 -10.38 -7.83
C PHE A 220 -20.23 -11.76 -8.20
#